data_AF-A0A151PGT8-F1
#
_entry.id   AF-A0A151PGT8-F1
#
_cell.length_a   1.000
_cell.length_b   1.000
_cell.length_c   1.000
_cell.angle_alpha   90.00
_cell.angle_beta   90.00
_cell.angle_gamma   90.00
#
_symmetry.space_group_name_H-M   'P 1'
#
loop_
_entity.id
_entity.type
_entity.pdbx_description
1 polymer ?
#
loop_
_entity_poly.entity_id
_entity_poly.type
_entity_poly.pdbx_seq_one_letter_code
_entity_poly.pdbx_strand_id
1 'polypeptide(L)'
;MACAYSSAFQTFQWYRQAPSGEITHLLSVPANRNVTAGLFTGESLEGGKKTTLHLVELRLADSGRYLCATDAQRHGQSPAPLKNPPSPDNPGGRDTGIAWQGQ
;
A
#
# COMPACT_ATOMS: atom_id res chain seq x y z
N MET A 1 -5.24 4.03 13.47
CA MET A 1 -4.66 2.95 12.63
C MET A 1 -3.17 3.19 12.49
N ALA A 2 -2.34 2.15 12.30
CA ALA A 2 -0.89 2.30 12.28
C ALA A 2 -0.21 1.38 11.26
N CYS A 3 0.85 1.88 10.62
CA CYS A 3 1.76 1.10 9.78
C CYS A 3 3.20 1.32 10.24
N ALA A 4 3.97 0.24 10.30
CA ALA A 4 5.37 0.25 10.67
C ALA A 4 6.20 -0.45 9.59
N TYR A 5 7.38 0.10 9.33
CA TYR A 5 8.30 -0.34 8.31
C TYR A 5 9.69 -0.55 8.92
N SER A 6 10.49 -1.44 8.31
CA SER A 6 11.88 -1.67 8.72
C SER A 6 12.79 -0.48 8.36
N SER A 7 12.51 0.18 7.24
CA SER A 7 13.26 1.33 6.72
C SER A 7 12.52 2.65 6.97
N ALA A 8 13.27 3.75 7.00
CA ALA A 8 12.71 5.09 7.09
C ALA A 8 12.31 5.61 5.70
N PHE A 9 11.12 6.19 5.62
CA PHE A 9 10.57 6.81 4.42
C PHE A 9 10.36 8.31 4.63
N GLN A 10 10.41 9.08 3.54
CA GLN A 10 10.24 10.54 3.58
C GLN A 10 8.77 10.96 3.57
N THR A 11 7.92 10.17 2.92
CA THR A 11 6.50 10.44 2.83
C THR A 11 5.72 9.14 2.97
N PHE A 12 4.62 9.21 3.71
CA PHE A 12 3.60 8.18 3.79
C PHE A 12 2.34 8.64 3.09
N GLN A 13 1.70 7.72 2.38
CA GLN A 13 0.44 7.95 1.70
C GLN A 13 -0.65 7.13 2.39
N TRP A 14 -1.76 7.77 2.74
CA TRP A 14 -2.92 7.09 3.30
C TRP A 14 -4.05 7.04 2.28
N TYR A 15 -4.67 5.87 2.18
CA TYR A 15 -5.79 5.60 1.30
C TYR A 15 -6.90 4.89 2.06
N ARG A 16 -8.11 5.01 1.53
CA ARG A 16 -9.24 4.20 1.94
C ARG A 16 -9.75 3.42 0.74
N GLN A 17 -9.96 2.13 0.94
CA GLN A 17 -10.67 1.27 0.02
C GLN A 17 -12.11 1.07 0.52
N ALA A 18 -13.08 1.57 -0.25
CA ALA A 18 -14.50 1.36 0.02
C ALA A 18 -14.91 -0.12 -0.22
N PRO A 19 -16.05 -0.59 0.30
CA PRO A 19 -16.55 -1.94 0.03
C PRO A 19 -16.74 -2.26 -1.46
N SER A 20 -16.97 -1.23 -2.30
CA SER A 20 -17.02 -1.35 -3.77
C SER A 20 -15.68 -1.69 -4.41
N GLY A 21 -14.57 -1.60 -3.66
CA GLY A 21 -13.20 -1.77 -4.14
C GLY A 21 -12.52 -0.48 -4.59
N GLU A 22 -13.26 0.64 -4.68
CA GLU A 22 -12.69 1.96 -5.01
C GLU A 22 -11.65 2.38 -3.97
N ILE A 23 -10.47 2.82 -4.43
CA ILE A 23 -9.40 3.33 -3.57
C ILE A 23 -9.31 4.84 -3.73
N THR A 24 -9.54 5.56 -2.64
CA THR A 24 -9.47 7.02 -2.57
C THR A 24 -8.25 7.44 -1.74
N HIS A 25 -7.48 8.41 -2.24
CA HIS A 25 -6.40 9.03 -1.47
C HIS A 25 -6.99 9.92 -0.36
N LEU A 26 -6.42 9.82 0.84
CA LEU A 26 -6.85 10.60 2.01
C LEU A 26 -5.90 11.77 2.26
N LEU A 27 -4.61 11.48 2.45
CA LEU A 27 -3.58 12.49 2.74
C LEU A 27 -2.16 11.92 2.60
N SER A 28 -1.20 12.82 2.46
CA SER A 28 0.23 12.53 2.47
C SER A 28 0.89 13.08 3.74
N VAL A 29 1.58 12.24 4.50
CA VAL A 29 2.27 12.60 5.76
C VAL A 29 3.78 12.63 5.50
N PRO A 30 4.44 13.79 5.58
CA PRO A 30 5.89 13.86 5.57
C PRO A 30 6.47 13.26 6.85
N ALA A 31 7.68 12.71 6.78
CA ALA A 31 8.32 12.06 7.92
C ALA A 31 8.58 12.99 9.12
N ASN A 32 8.64 14.30 8.88
CA ASN A 32 9.05 15.31 9.85
C ASN A 32 7.89 16.11 10.46
N ARG A 33 6.64 15.88 10.04
CA ARG A 33 5.48 16.61 10.59
C ARG A 33 4.18 15.83 10.46
N ASN A 34 3.25 16.14 11.34
CA ASN A 34 1.89 15.64 11.26
C ASN A 34 1.08 16.47 10.25
N VAL A 35 0.07 15.85 9.65
CA VAL A 35 -0.80 16.47 8.65
C VAL A 35 -2.25 16.16 8.96
N THR A 36 -3.09 17.19 8.93
CA THR A 36 -4.53 17.05 9.10
C THR A 36 -5.23 17.47 7.81
N ALA A 37 -6.13 16.62 7.32
CA ALA A 37 -6.97 16.86 6.15
C ALA A 37 -8.41 16.42 6.46
N GLY A 38 -9.31 17.39 6.62
CA GLY A 38 -10.69 17.13 7.03
C GLY A 38 -10.73 16.45 8.41
N LEU A 39 -11.32 15.25 8.45
CA LEU A 39 -11.46 14.45 9.68
C LEU A 39 -10.23 13.57 9.97
N PHE A 40 -9.26 13.53 9.06
CA PHE A 40 -8.11 12.66 9.13
C PHE A 40 -6.87 13.41 9.63
N THR A 41 -6.21 12.85 10.64
CA THR A 41 -4.90 13.32 11.10
C THR A 41 -3.89 12.18 10.93
N GLY A 42 -2.91 12.40 10.06
CA GLY A 42 -1.79 11.51 9.86
C GLY A 42 -0.57 11.97 10.63
N GLU A 43 0.09 11.05 11.33
CA GLU A 43 1.30 11.33 12.09
C GLU A 43 2.46 10.47 11.57
N SER A 44 3.66 11.03 11.65
CA SER A 44 4.91 10.30 11.40
C SER A 44 5.64 10.13 12.72
N LEU A 45 6.03 8.89 13.02
CA LEU A 45 6.68 8.49 14.25
C LEU A 45 7.99 7.77 13.92
N GLU A 46 8.83 7.62 14.96
CA GLU A 46 10.06 6.81 14.90
C GLU A 46 10.99 7.20 13.73
N GLY A 47 11.06 8.51 13.43
CA GLY A 47 11.92 9.06 12.38
C GLY A 47 11.55 8.61 10.96
N GLY A 48 10.25 8.42 10.68
CA GLY A 48 9.77 7.99 9.37
C GLY A 48 9.77 6.49 9.18
N LYS A 49 9.80 5.70 10.27
CA LYS A 49 9.59 4.24 10.22
C LYS A 49 8.15 3.83 10.51
N LYS A 50 7.36 4.73 11.07
CA LYS A 50 5.99 4.45 11.45
C LYS A 50 5.09 5.62 11.12
N THR A 51 3.86 5.32 10.72
CA THR A 51 2.82 6.33 10.53
C THR A 51 1.53 5.87 11.17
N THR A 52 0.78 6.81 11.73
CA THR A 52 -0.56 6.58 12.25
C THR A 52 -1.57 7.44 11.51
N LEU A 53 -2.80 6.94 11.41
CA LEU A 53 -3.95 7.67 10.91
C LEU A 53 -5.03 7.67 11.99
N HIS A 54 -5.44 8.86 12.38
CA HIS A 54 -6.47 9.15 13.36
C HIS A 54 -7.68 9.77 12.67
N LEU A 55 -8.87 9.33 13.05
CA LEU A 55 -10.13 9.93 12.62
C LEU A 55 -10.75 10.59 13.85
N VAL A 56 -11.13 11.86 13.73
CA VAL A 56 -11.76 12.61 14.84
C VAL A 56 -13.18 12.10 15.11
N GLU A 57 -13.89 11.69 14.07
CA GLU A 57 -15.25 11.16 14.15
C GLU A 57 -15.38 9.97 13.19
N LEU A 58 -15.89 8.85 13.68
CA LEU A 58 -16.12 7.64 12.89
C LEU A 58 -17.60 7.56 12.49
N ARG A 59 -17.89 7.67 11.20
CA ARG A 59 -19.25 7.47 10.67
C ARG A 59 -19.32 6.16 9.91
N LEU A 60 -20.53 5.62 9.75
CA LEU A 60 -20.73 4.38 8.97
C LEU A 60 -20.22 4.54 7.52
N ALA A 61 -20.35 5.76 6.98
CA ALA A 61 -19.86 6.13 5.66
C ALA A 61 -18.33 6.11 5.54
N ASP A 62 -17.58 5.98 6.65
CA ASP A 62 -16.12 5.87 6.70
C ASP A 62 -15.64 4.41 6.78
N SER A 63 -16.58 3.45 6.81
CA SER A 63 -16.24 2.02 6.83
C SER A 63 -15.48 1.59 5.57
N GLY A 64 -14.43 0.79 5.74
CA GLY A 64 -13.60 0.35 4.63
C GLY A 64 -12.25 -0.16 5.11
N ARG A 65 -11.41 -0.55 4.17
CA ARG A 65 -10.03 -0.94 4.45
C ARG A 65 -9.16 0.29 4.32
N TYR A 66 -8.36 0.58 5.34
CA TYR A 66 -7.41 1.67 5.30
C TYR A 66 -6.04 1.13 4.92
N LEU A 67 -5.45 1.73 3.90
CA LEU A 67 -4.18 1.29 3.32
C LEU A 67 -3.16 2.40 3.50
N CYS A 68 -1.94 2.01 3.79
CA CYS A 68 -0.79 2.88 3.83
C CYS A 68 0.18 2.46 2.72
N ALA A 69 0.82 3.43 2.09
CA ALA A 69 1.89 3.21 1.14
C ALA A 69 3.04 4.18 1.43
N THR A 70 4.21 3.86 0.91
CA THR A 70 5.37 4.72 0.94
C THR A 70 5.91 4.90 -0.46
N ASP A 71 6.68 5.97 -0.66
CA ASP A 71 7.36 6.15 -1.93
C ASP A 71 8.35 5.00 -2.15
N ALA A 72 8.43 4.53 -3.41
CA ALA A 72 9.40 3.50 -3.78
C ALA A 72 10.82 4.02 -3.50
N GLN A 73 11.50 3.43 -2.52
CA GLN A 73 12.92 3.66 -2.34
C GLN A 73 13.62 3.10 -3.58
N ARG A 74 14.14 3.97 -4.45
CA ARG A 74 14.94 3.52 -5.59
C ARG A 74 16.26 2.96 -5.08
N HIS A 75 16.24 1.70 -4.66
CA HIS A 75 17.43 0.98 -4.25
C HIS A 75 18.12 0.41 -5.49
N GLY A 76 18.58 1.27 -6.42
CA GLY A 76 19.41 0.90 -7.58
C GLY A 76 18.88 -0.20 -8.52
N GLN A 77 17.72 -0.78 -8.27
CA GLN A 77 17.13 -1.85 -9.05
C GLN A 77 16.12 -1.21 -10.00
N SER A 78 16.45 -1.25 -11.29
CA SER A 78 15.53 -0.95 -12.37
C SER A 78 14.20 -1.69 -12.11
N PRO A 79 13.03 -1.04 -12.22
CA PRO A 79 11.77 -1.75 -12.08
C PRO A 79 11.75 -2.90 -13.10
N ALA A 80 11.53 -4.12 -12.61
CA ALA A 80 11.33 -5.27 -13.48
C ALA A 80 10.17 -4.93 -14.45
N PRO A 81 10.31 -5.19 -15.76
CA PRO A 81 9.23 -4.98 -16.69
C PRO A 81 7.98 -5.70 -16.20
N LEU A 82 6.82 -5.02 -16.23
CA LEU A 82 5.53 -5.67 -16.02
C LEU A 82 5.45 -6.86 -16.98
N LYS A 83 5.59 -8.08 -16.45
CA LYS A 83 5.32 -9.30 -17.20
C LYS A 83 3.85 -9.26 -17.54
N ASN A 84 3.53 -9.01 -18.81
CA ASN A 84 2.17 -9.14 -19.32
C ASN A 84 1.64 -10.53 -18.93
N PRO A 85 0.37 -10.65 -18.49
CA PRO A 85 -0.24 -11.94 -18.23
C PRO A 85 -0.14 -12.81 -19.49
N PRO A 86 0.16 -14.12 -19.35
CA PRO A 86 0.17 -15.01 -20.50
C PRO A 86 -1.21 -14.99 -21.17
N SER A 87 -1.22 -14.69 -22.46
CA SER A 87 -2.43 -14.69 -23.28
C SER A 87 -3.06 -16.08 -23.26
N PRO A 88 -4.38 -16.21 -23.08
CA PRO A 88 -5.05 -17.49 -23.17
C PRO A 88 -5.34 -17.76 -24.66
N ASP A 89 -4.57 -18.62 -25.31
CA ASP A 89 -5.05 -19.53 -26.36
C ASP A 89 -3.88 -20.20 -27.11
N ASN A 90 -3.67 -21.50 -26.85
CA ASN A 90 -3.67 -22.53 -27.90
C ASN A 90 -3.70 -23.93 -27.25
N PRO A 91 -4.75 -24.75 -27.46
CA PRO A 91 -4.79 -26.11 -26.95
C PRO A 91 -4.03 -27.05 -27.91
N GLY A 92 -2.83 -27.48 -27.53
CA GLY A 92 -2.15 -28.55 -28.25
C GLY A 92 -0.68 -28.72 -27.91
N GLY A 93 -0.36 -29.63 -26.99
CA GLY A 93 1.01 -30.09 -26.77
C GLY A 93 1.23 -30.66 -25.38
N ARG A 94 1.36 -31.99 -25.29
CA ARG A 94 1.50 -32.82 -24.09
C ARG A 94 2.81 -32.56 -23.32
N ASP A 95 2.69 -32.69 -21.98
CA ASP A 95 3.67 -33.24 -21.01
C ASP A 95 5.04 -32.55 -20.89
N THR A 96 5.67 -32.35 -19.72
CA THR A 96 5.61 -32.93 -18.37
C THR A 96 6.32 -31.94 -17.42
N GLY A 97 5.92 -31.85 -16.14
CA GLY A 97 6.80 -31.23 -15.13
C GLY A 97 6.10 -30.77 -13.85
N ILE A 98 5.66 -31.72 -13.01
CA ILE A 98 5.34 -31.45 -11.61
C ILE A 98 6.62 -31.06 -10.88
N ALA A 99 6.60 -29.92 -10.16
CA ALA A 99 7.49 -29.69 -9.03
C ALA A 99 6.74 -28.87 -7.96
N TRP A 100 6.35 -29.55 -6.89
CA TRP A 100 5.98 -28.96 -5.60
C TRP A 100 7.24 -28.79 -4.74
N GLN A 101 7.34 -27.68 -4.00
CA GLN A 101 7.84 -27.54 -2.62
C GLN A 101 7.94 -26.02 -2.32
N GLY A 102 7.44 -25.44 -1.22
CA GLY A 102 7.03 -26.01 0.05
C GLY A 102 8.17 -25.99 1.07
N GLN A 103 8.43 -24.82 1.66
CA GLN A 103 8.96 -24.66 3.03
C GLN A 103 8.70 -23.25 3.54
#